data_AF-A0A430SAK4-F1
#
_entry.id   AF-A0A430SAK4-F1
#
_cell.length_a   1.000
_cell.length_b   1.000
_cell.length_c   1.000
_cell.angle_alpha   90.00
_cell.angle_beta   90.00
_cell.angle_gamma   90.00
#
_symmetry.space_group_name_H-M   'P 1'
#
loop_
_entity.id
_entity.type
_entity.pdbx_description
1 polymer ?
#
loop_
_entity_poly.entity_id
_entity_poly.type
_entity_poly.pdbx_seq_one_letter_code
_entity_poly.pdbx_strand_id
1 'polypeptide(L)' 'LWGAFLGGILGLFLGVLGVLILPFLLAWLFEYLSGRRPEEALKAAWGTLVGLMGGVVAKAIVHVAMGILVIRAIF' A
#
# COMPACT_ATOMS: atom_id res chain seq x y z
N LEU A 1 -7.83 -7.72 -0.52
CA LEU A 1 -7.68 -6.29 -0.97
C LEU A 1 -8.40 -5.29 -0.06
N TRP A 2 -9.68 -5.50 0.26
CA TRP A 2 -10.48 -4.57 1.09
C TRP A 2 -9.90 -4.27 2.48
N GLY A 3 -9.31 -5.27 3.13
CA GLY A 3 -8.65 -5.08 4.43
C GLY A 3 -7.49 -4.08 4.37
N ALA A 4 -6.64 -4.15 3.34
CA ALA A 4 -5.56 -3.18 3.16
C ALA A 4 -6.07 -1.78 2.84
N PHE A 5 -7.14 -1.66 2.04
CA PHE A 5 -7.72 -0.37 1.70
C PHE A 5 -8.27 0.34 2.95
N LEU A 6 -9.07 -0.38 3.75
CA LEU A 6 -9.57 0.13 5.03
C LEU A 6 -8.42 0.43 6.00
N GLY A 7 -7.39 -0.43 6.04
CA GLY A 7 -6.24 -0.21 6.91
C GLY A 7 -5.36 0.96 6.48
N GLY A 8 -5.31 1.27 5.19
CA GLY A 8 -4.70 2.50 4.68
C GLY A 8 -5.44 3.74 5.16
N ILE A 9 -6.76 3.76 5.02
CA ILE A 9 -7.60 4.88 5.45
C ILE A 9 -7.50 5.10 6.97
N LEU A 10 -7.70 4.03 7.74
CA LEU A 10 -7.61 4.10 9.20
C LEU A 10 -6.17 4.39 9.66
N GLY A 11 -5.17 3.92 8.91
CA GLY A 11 -3.76 4.12 9.18
C GLY A 11 -3.35 5.59 9.11
N LEU A 12 -4.00 6.39 8.24
CA LEU A 12 -3.74 7.84 8.15
C LEU A 12 -3.97 8.57 9.48
N PHE A 13 -4.95 8.14 10.27
CA PHE A 13 -5.27 8.75 11.57
C PHE A 13 -4.25 8.41 12.67
N LEU A 14 -3.46 7.35 12.46
CA LEU A 14 -2.44 6.87 13.40
C LEU A 14 -1.01 7.28 12.98
N GLY A 15 -0.88 8.14 11.96
CA GLY A 15 0.39 8.62 11.45
C GLY A 15 1.17 7.59 10.63
N VAL A 16 2.48 7.81 10.50
CA VAL A 16 3.35 7.03 9.58
C VAL A 16 3.33 5.53 9.89
N LEU A 17 3.37 5.15 11.17
CA LEU A 17 3.31 3.74 11.58
C LEU A 17 1.95 3.12 11.26
N GLY A 18 0.87 3.87 11.44
CA GLY A 18 -0.47 3.45 11.08
C GLY A 18 -0.61 3.12 9.60
N VAL A 19 -0.11 4.01 8.73
CA VAL A 19 -0.17 3.84 7.27
C VAL A 19 0.61 2.62 6.77
N LEU A 20 1.63 2.15 7.49
CA LEU A 20 2.40 0.97 7.11
C LEU A 20 1.88 -0.33 7.73
N ILE A 21 1.59 -0.31 9.03
CA ILE A 21 1.28 -1.52 9.78
C ILE A 21 -0.20 -1.88 9.65
N LEU A 22 -1.10 -0.90 9.70
CA LEU A 22 -2.53 -1.15 9.73
C LEU A 22 -3.09 -1.73 8.42
N PRO A 23 -2.66 -1.33 7.21
CA PRO A 23 -3.07 -2.02 5.98
C PRO A 23 -2.66 -3.48 5.96
N PHE A 24 -1.45 -3.79 6.44
CA PHE A 24 -0.96 -5.17 6.49
C PHE A 24 -1.77 -6.00 7.48
N LEU A 25 -1.99 -5.47 8.69
CA LEU A 25 -2.75 -6.16 9.75
C LEU A 25 -4.20 -6.41 9.34
N LEU A 26 -4.87 -5.38 8.79
CA LEU A 26 -6.25 -5.51 8.34
C LEU A 26 -6.36 -6.36 7.08
N ALA A 27 -5.39 -6.33 6.16
CA ALA A 27 -5.36 -7.27 5.04
C ALA A 27 -5.29 -8.72 5.52
N TRP A 28 -4.37 -9.02 6.43
CA TRP A 28 -4.24 -10.36 7.00
C TRP A 28 -5.51 -10.79 7.74
N LEU A 29 -6.07 -9.91 8.57
CA LEU A 29 -7.29 -10.19 9.34
C LEU A 29 -8.48 -10.46 8.42
N PHE A 30 -8.72 -9.62 7.40
CA PHE A 30 -9.84 -9.84 6.48
C PHE A 30 -9.68 -11.09 5.62
N GLU A 31 -8.46 -11.42 5.19
CA GLU A 31 -8.19 -12.66 4.45
C GLU A 31 -8.38 -13.89 5.34
N TYR A 32 -7.98 -13.82 6.61
CA TYR A 32 -8.24 -14.87 7.60
C TYR A 32 -9.75 -15.04 7.88
N LEU A 33 -10.48 -13.94 8.10
CA LEU A 33 -11.93 -13.95 8.29
C LEU A 33 -12.69 -14.45 7.05
N SER A 34 -12.08 -14.39 5.86
CA SER A 34 -12.63 -14.94 4.62
C SER A 34 -12.44 -16.47 4.52
N GLY A 35 -11.91 -17.12 5.55
CA GLY A 35 -11.75 -18.58 5.63
C GLY A 35 -10.44 -19.10 5.06
N ARG A 36 -9.47 -18.23 4.73
CA ARG A 36 -8.14 -18.66 4.27
C ARG A 36 -7.28 -19.14 5.43
N ARG A 37 -6.37 -20.07 5.13
CA ARG A 37 -5.38 -20.53 6.12
C ARG A 37 -4.48 -19.35 6.54
N PRO A 38 -4.02 -19.30 7.81
CA PRO A 38 -3.19 -18.21 8.30
C PRO A 38 -1.94 -17.93 7.44
N GLU A 39 -1.32 -18.99 6.93
CA GLU A 39 -0.14 -18.94 6.05
C GLU A 39 -0.44 -18.30 4.69
N GLU A 40 -1.59 -18.61 4.10
CA GLU A 40 -2.05 -18.04 2.84
C GLU A 40 -2.45 -16.59 3.01
N ALA A 41 -3.15 -16.27 4.11
CA ALA A 41 -3.50 -14.90 4.47
C ALA A 41 -2.24 -14.04 4.67
N LEU A 42 -1.18 -14.58 5.27
CA LEU A 42 0.09 -13.86 5.47
C LEU A 42 0.80 -13.58 4.14
N LYS A 43 0.85 -14.56 3.24
CA LYS A 43 1.38 -14.38 1.88
C LYS A 43 0.59 -13.32 1.11
N ALA A 44 -0.74 -13.35 1.21
CA ALA A 44 -1.62 -12.37 0.56
C ALA A 44 -1.45 -10.95 1.14
N ALA A 45 -1.36 -10.82 2.46
CA ALA A 45 -1.09 -9.55 3.14
C ALA A 45 0.28 -8.98 2.75
N TRP A 46 1.31 -9.84 2.66
CA TRP A 46 2.65 -9.45 2.21
C TRP A 46 2.65 -8.96 0.76
N GLY A 47 2.02 -9.71 -0.15
CA GLY A 47 1.86 -9.29 -1.54
C GLY A 47 1.12 -7.95 -1.66
N THR A 48 0.12 -7.72 -0.80
CA THR A 48 -0.61 -6.44 -0.76
C THR A 48 0.27 -5.29 -0.27
N LEU A 49 1.07 -5.49 0.78
CA LEU A 49 2.00 -4.48 1.29
C LEU A 49 3.06 -4.11 0.24
N VAL A 50 3.67 -5.11 -0.38
CA VAL A 50 4.66 -4.90 -1.45
C VAL A 50 4.03 -4.20 -2.65
N GLY A 51 2.80 -4.59 -3.05
CA GLY A 51 2.07 -3.92 -4.12
C GLY A 51 1.75 -2.45 -3.81
N LEU A 52 1.33 -2.14 -2.59
CA LEU A 52 1.09 -0.76 -2.14
C LEU A 52 2.36 0.07 -2.14
N MET A 53 3.44 -0.42 -1.53
CA MET A 53 4.73 0.27 -1.50
C MET A 53 5.32 0.44 -2.90
N GLY A 54 5.25 -0.60 -3.73
CA GLY A 54 5.65 -0.55 -5.14
C GLY A 54 4.85 0.51 -5.90
N GLY A 55 3.54 0.60 -5.69
CA GLY A 55 2.70 1.65 -6.29
C GLY A 55 3.07 3.07 -5.84
N VAL A 56 3.41 3.26 -4.56
CA VAL A 56 3.89 4.55 -4.03
C VAL A 56 5.21 4.95 -4.67
N VAL A 57 6.18 4.03 -4.71
CA VAL A 57 7.51 4.27 -5.31
C VAL A 57 7.38 4.54 -6.80
N ALA A 58 6.59 3.73 -7.52
CA ALA A 58 6.36 3.92 -8.95
C ALA A 58 5.71 5.29 -9.23
N LYS A 59 4.70 5.70 -8.44
CA LYS A 59 4.10 7.04 -8.57
C LYS A 59 5.12 8.14 -8.31
N ALA A 60 5.96 8.02 -7.30
CA ALA A 60 6.99 9.01 -7.00
C ALA A 60 7.97 9.16 -8.18
N ILE A 61 8.44 8.05 -8.76
CA ILE A 61 9.32 8.06 -9.94
C ILE A 61 8.63 8.75 -11.12
N VAL A 62 7.36 8.42 -11.40
CA VAL A 62 6.60 9.03 -12.49
C VAL A 62 6.44 10.53 -12.28
N HIS A 63 6.15 11.00 -11.06
CA HIS A 63 6.03 12.44 -10.78
C HIS A 63 7.35 13.18 -10.97
N VAL A 64 8.47 12.60 -10.54
CA VAL A 64 9.79 13.17 -10.76
C VAL A 64 10.12 13.23 -12.24
N ALA A 65 9.88 12.14 -12.99
CA ALA A 65 10.10 12.10 -14.42
C ALA A 65 9.26 13.14 -15.18
N MET A 66 7.97 13.25 -14.83
CA MET A 66 7.07 14.27 -15.37
C MET A 66 7.55 15.69 -15.04
N GLY A 67 7.97 15.95 -13.80
CA GLY A 67 8.51 17.26 -13.39
C GLY A 67 9.74 17.65 -14.21
N ILE A 68 10.68 16.72 -14.41
CA ILE A 68 11.87 16.95 -15.23
C ILE A 68 11.49 17.22 -16.69
N LEU A 69 10.58 16.44 -17.26
CA LEU A 69 10.12 16.62 -18.63
C LEU A 69 9.47 17.99 -18.85
N VAL A 70 8.62 18.43 -17.92
CA VAL A 70 7.95 19.74 -17.99
C VAL A 70 8.96 20.87 -17.89
N ILE A 71 9.92 20.80 -16.95
CA ILE A 71 10.96 21.84 -16.81
C ILE A 71 11.78 21.97 -18.11
N ARG A 72 12.17 20.85 -18.74
CA ARG A 72 12.88 20.84 -20.03
C ARG A 72 12.04 21.31 -21.22
N ALA A 73 10.71 21.27 -21.11
CA ALA A 73 9.84 21.74 -22.17
C ALA A 73 9.62 23.26 -22.10
N ILE A 74 9.80 23.87 -20.92
CA ILE A 74 9.58 25.30 -20.68
C ILE A 74 10.87 26.11 -20.92
N PHE A 75 12.03 25.58 -20.54
CA PHE A 75 13.35 26.20 -20.69
C PHE A 75 14.19 25.48 -21.75
#